data_AF-A0A398DAK7-F1
#
_entry.id   AF-A0A398DAK7-F1
#
_cell.length_a   1.000
_cell.length_b   1.000
_cell.length_c   1.000
_cell.angle_alpha   90.00
_cell.angle_beta   90.00
_cell.angle_gamma   90.00
#
_symmetry.space_group_name_H-M   'P 1'
#
loop_
_entity.id
_entity.type
_entity.pdbx_description
1 polymer ?
#
loop_
_entity_poly.entity_id
_entity_poly.type
_entity_poly.pdbx_seq_one_letter_code
_entity_poly.pdbx_strand_id
1 'polypeptide(L)'
;MTLTETDRVFLINQCNILQFVDLKEKDHWERAVEVFESGYEQYYSEYLPHLGKPMSADVHLLVEQILDVYESIEIYKMKHKDDTEITKKWNAAFPGFQDNTETEYWSLVTFLQKTGRWNDVIGDHADVNAPSEMVERYSKMIPLWKSYGGDKQPLTREQVLALLDI
;
A
#
# COMPACT_ATOMS: atom_id res chain seq x y z
N MET A 1 9.28 11.71 -18.46
CA MET A 1 9.61 10.27 -18.43
C MET A 1 10.51 10.00 -19.61
N THR A 2 11.58 9.24 -19.43
CA THR A 2 12.51 8.91 -20.51
C THR A 2 12.38 7.43 -20.79
N LEU A 3 12.07 7.08 -22.03
CA LEU A 3 11.96 5.71 -22.51
C LEU A 3 13.23 5.36 -23.29
N THR A 4 13.74 4.15 -23.12
CA THR A 4 14.82 3.66 -23.99
C THR A 4 14.29 3.41 -25.40
N GLU A 5 15.19 3.29 -26.38
CA GLU A 5 14.81 2.90 -27.75
C GLU A 5 14.07 1.55 -27.75
N THR A 6 14.56 0.61 -26.94
CA THR A 6 13.93 -0.70 -26.74
C THR A 6 12.50 -0.58 -26.19
N ASP A 7 12.28 0.26 -25.18
CA ASP A 7 10.93 0.49 -24.61
C ASP A 7 9.98 1.06 -25.68
N ARG A 8 10.46 2.03 -26.48
CA ARG A 8 9.67 2.62 -27.56
C ARG A 8 9.29 1.60 -28.62
N VAL A 9 10.22 0.73 -29.03
CA VAL A 9 9.95 -0.37 -29.95
C VAL A 9 8.88 -1.32 -29.39
N PHE A 10 8.97 -1.67 -28.11
CA PHE A 10 7.93 -2.49 -27.47
C PHE A 10 6.57 -1.80 -27.46
N LEU A 11 6.49 -0.52 -27.10
CA LEU A 11 5.25 0.23 -27.10
C LEU A 11 4.65 0.38 -28.50
N ILE A 12 5.46 0.66 -29.52
CA ILE A 12 5.03 0.70 -30.92
C ILE A 12 4.41 -0.64 -31.33
N ASN A 13 5.06 -1.76 -30.99
CA ASN A 13 4.54 -3.09 -31.28
C ASN A 13 3.20 -3.34 -30.57
N GLN A 14 3.05 -2.92 -29.31
CA GLN A 14 1.77 -3.04 -28.59
C GLN A 14 0.68 -2.17 -29.23
N CYS A 15 0.97 -0.92 -29.58
CA CYS A 15 0.01 -0.04 -30.26
C CYS A 15 -0.40 -0.59 -31.62
N ASN A 16 0.53 -1.15 -32.39
CA ASN A 16 0.22 -1.83 -33.66
C ASN A 16 -0.71 -3.02 -33.45
N ILE A 17 -0.53 -3.83 -32.41
CA ILE A 17 -1.45 -4.92 -32.07
C ILE A 17 -2.84 -4.36 -31.68
N LEU A 18 -2.88 -3.33 -30.83
CA LEU A 18 -4.12 -2.72 -30.34
C LEU A 18 -4.97 -2.11 -31.46
N GLN A 19 -4.36 -1.59 -32.53
CA GLN A 19 -5.09 -1.15 -33.74
C GLN A 19 -5.93 -2.25 -34.38
N PHE A 20 -5.61 -3.53 -34.17
CA PHE A 20 -6.38 -4.67 -34.70
C PHE A 20 -7.34 -5.27 -33.67
N VAL A 21 -7.12 -5.04 -32.38
CA VAL A 21 -7.93 -5.61 -31.29
C VAL A 21 -9.02 -4.64 -30.83
N ASP A 22 -8.69 -3.34 -30.77
CA ASP A 22 -9.58 -2.27 -30.35
C ASP A 22 -9.85 -1.31 -31.51
N LEU A 23 -10.66 -1.77 -32.46
CA LEU A 23 -10.96 -1.04 -33.69
C LEU A 23 -11.63 0.32 -33.46
N LYS A 24 -12.26 0.54 -32.29
CA LYS A 24 -12.93 1.80 -31.95
C LYS A 24 -11.93 2.92 -31.65
N GLU A 25 -10.80 2.56 -31.05
CA GLU A 25 -9.73 3.48 -30.67
C GLU A 25 -8.54 3.40 -31.64
N LYS A 26 -8.76 2.89 -32.86
CA LYS A 26 -7.68 2.71 -33.85
C LYS A 26 -6.88 4.00 -34.08
N ASP A 27 -7.56 5.13 -34.28
CA ASP A 27 -6.93 6.44 -34.49
C ASP A 27 -6.13 6.93 -33.26
N HIS A 28 -6.51 6.50 -32.05
CA HIS A 28 -5.73 6.76 -30.84
C HIS A 28 -4.41 5.98 -30.88
N TRP A 29 -4.47 4.69 -31.25
CA TRP A 29 -3.28 3.85 -31.33
C TRP A 29 -2.35 4.18 -32.49
N GLU A 30 -2.87 4.65 -33.64
CA GLU A 30 -2.04 5.16 -34.74
C GLU A 30 -1.24 6.41 -34.32
N ARG A 31 -1.89 7.35 -33.62
CA ARG A 31 -1.21 8.53 -33.06
C ARG A 31 -0.16 8.15 -32.01
N ALA A 32 -0.45 7.14 -31.18
CA ALA A 32 0.52 6.61 -30.22
C ALA A 32 1.81 6.12 -30.93
N VAL A 33 1.66 5.37 -32.04
CA VAL A 33 2.80 4.91 -32.85
C VAL A 33 3.61 6.09 -33.36
N GLU A 34 2.99 7.10 -33.96
CA GLU A 34 3.71 8.28 -34.46
C GLU A 34 4.49 8.99 -33.36
N VAL A 35 3.88 9.16 -32.19
CA VAL A 35 4.52 9.77 -31.01
C VAL A 35 5.75 8.97 -30.57
N PHE A 36 5.62 7.65 -30.49
CA PHE A 36 6.71 6.77 -30.08
C PHE A 36 7.77 6.57 -31.15
N GLU A 37 7.47 6.67 -32.45
CA GLU A 37 8.45 6.59 -33.55
C GLU A 37 9.25 7.90 -33.67
N SER A 38 8.57 9.04 -33.56
CA SER A 38 9.17 10.36 -33.71
C SER A 38 9.91 10.85 -32.47
N GLY A 39 9.66 10.20 -31.32
CA GLY A 39 10.35 10.52 -30.08
C GLY A 39 9.81 11.77 -29.40
N TYR A 40 8.51 12.05 -29.54
CA TYR A 40 7.89 13.23 -28.94
C TYR A 40 7.65 13.02 -27.44
N GLU A 41 8.72 13.04 -26.65
CA GLU A 41 8.72 12.67 -25.22
C GLU A 41 7.68 13.43 -24.39
N GLN A 42 7.38 14.69 -24.74
CA GLN A 42 6.38 15.51 -24.07
C GLN A 42 4.96 14.90 -24.10
N TYR A 43 4.67 14.01 -25.05
CA TYR A 43 3.37 13.36 -25.20
C TYR A 43 3.35 11.93 -24.64
N TYR A 44 4.47 11.37 -24.17
CA TYR A 44 4.48 9.98 -23.70
C TYR A 44 3.52 9.71 -22.53
N SER A 45 3.33 10.69 -21.64
CA SER A 45 2.41 10.54 -20.51
C SER A 45 0.94 10.44 -20.92
N GLU A 46 0.57 10.92 -22.11
CA GLU A 46 -0.81 10.80 -22.63
C GLU A 46 -1.18 9.34 -22.91
N TYR A 47 -0.20 8.54 -23.35
CA TYR A 47 -0.38 7.13 -23.71
C TYR A 47 0.03 6.17 -22.59
N LEU A 48 0.55 6.69 -21.48
CA LEU A 48 0.91 5.93 -20.29
C LEU A 48 0.27 6.55 -19.02
N PRO A 49 -1.04 6.89 -19.04
CA PRO A 49 -1.66 7.71 -18.00
C PRO A 49 -1.76 7.00 -16.64
N HIS A 50 -1.70 5.67 -16.64
CA HIS A 50 -1.79 4.84 -15.44
C HIS A 50 -0.42 4.39 -14.92
N LEU A 51 0.68 4.80 -15.57
CA LEU A 51 2.01 4.48 -15.10
C LEU A 51 2.37 5.38 -13.92
N GLY A 52 2.04 4.91 -12.71
CA GLY A 52 2.44 5.55 -11.46
C GLY A 52 3.95 5.51 -11.27
N LYS A 53 4.46 6.38 -10.37
CA LYS A 53 5.83 6.24 -9.89
C LYS A 53 5.96 4.90 -9.15
N PRO A 54 7.07 4.17 -9.34
CA PRO A 54 7.35 3.01 -8.50
C PRO A 54 7.34 3.41 -7.03
N MET A 55 6.55 2.70 -6.23
CA MET A 55 6.57 2.83 -4.79
C MET A 55 7.95 2.39 -4.26
N SER A 56 8.49 3.12 -3.29
CA SER A 56 9.78 2.77 -2.71
C SER A 56 9.69 1.48 -1.90
N ALA A 57 10.80 0.75 -1.82
CA ALA A 57 10.88 -0.45 -0.95
C ALA A 57 10.69 -0.09 0.53
N ASP A 58 11.04 1.13 0.94
CA ASP A 58 10.89 1.62 2.31
C ASP A 58 9.41 1.74 2.72
N VAL A 59 8.54 2.18 1.81
CA VAL A 59 7.09 2.22 2.07
C VAL A 59 6.54 0.82 2.32
N HIS A 60 6.92 -0.14 1.48
CA HIS A 60 6.49 -1.54 1.63
C HIS A 60 6.97 -2.14 2.95
N LEU A 61 8.27 -2.00 3.25
CA LEU A 61 8.86 -2.51 4.47
C LEU A 61 8.23 -1.89 5.73
N LEU A 62 7.91 -0.60 5.69
CA LEU A 62 7.26 0.07 6.81
C LEU A 62 5.85 -0.47 7.03
N VAL A 63 5.03 -0.59 5.97
CA VAL A 63 3.67 -1.14 6.08
C VAL A 63 3.70 -2.57 6.61
N GLU A 64 4.57 -3.44 6.10
CA GLU A 64 4.70 -4.82 6.60
C GLU A 64 5.02 -4.85 8.09
N GLN A 65 6.02 -4.07 8.54
CA GLN A 65 6.38 -4.03 9.96
C GLN A 65 5.25 -3.51 10.84
N ILE A 66 4.41 -2.59 10.35
CA ILE A 66 3.25 -2.11 11.08
C ILE A 66 2.22 -3.21 11.21
N LEU A 67 1.93 -3.92 10.12
CA LEU A 67 0.99 -5.03 10.11
C LEU A 67 1.45 -6.17 11.02
N ASP A 68 2.76 -6.46 11.10
CA ASP A 68 3.33 -7.42 12.07
C ASP A 68 3.06 -7.02 13.54
N VAL A 69 3.21 -5.72 13.86
CA VAL A 69 2.89 -5.20 15.21
C VAL A 69 1.41 -5.42 15.51
N TYR A 70 0.53 -5.07 14.58
CA TYR A 70 -0.91 -5.22 14.78
C TYR A 70 -1.36 -6.67 14.78
N GLU A 71 -0.71 -7.57 14.03
CA GLU A 71 -0.94 -9.01 14.15
C GLU A 71 -0.64 -9.51 15.57
N SER A 72 0.48 -9.07 16.15
CA SER A 72 0.84 -9.41 17.53
C SER A 72 -0.22 -8.93 18.54
N ILE A 73 -0.80 -7.73 18.31
CA ILE A 73 -1.89 -7.17 19.12
C ILE A 73 -3.18 -7.97 18.93
N GLU A 74 -3.54 -8.34 17.69
CA GLU A 74 -4.72 -9.16 17.39
C GLU A 74 -4.60 -10.55 18.04
N ILE A 75 -3.43 -11.18 17.97
CA ILE A 75 -3.17 -12.47 18.65
C ILE A 75 -3.41 -12.35 20.16
N TYR A 76 -2.97 -11.25 20.80
CA TYR A 76 -3.27 -11.00 22.20
C TYR A 76 -4.78 -10.86 22.44
N LYS A 77 -5.48 -10.03 21.65
CA LYS A 77 -6.93 -9.78 21.77
C LYS A 77 -7.75 -11.05 21.58
N MET A 78 -7.38 -11.91 20.64
CA MET A 78 -8.05 -13.19 20.40
C MET A 78 -7.99 -14.12 21.62
N LYS A 79 -6.88 -14.09 22.37
CA LYS A 79 -6.68 -14.89 23.59
C LYS A 79 -7.32 -14.25 24.84
N HIS A 80 -7.48 -12.92 24.85
CA HIS A 80 -7.92 -12.14 26.02
C HIS A 80 -9.15 -11.28 25.68
N LYS A 81 -10.20 -11.89 25.14
CA LYS A 81 -11.41 -11.18 24.68
C LYS A 81 -12.11 -10.38 25.77
N ASP A 82 -11.95 -10.79 27.03
CA ASP A 82 -12.56 -10.14 28.19
C ASP A 82 -11.77 -8.91 28.69
N ASP A 83 -10.57 -8.65 28.15
CA ASP A 83 -9.76 -7.47 28.48
C ASP A 83 -10.31 -6.23 27.78
N THR A 84 -11.43 -5.74 28.30
CA THR A 84 -12.18 -4.62 27.69
C THR A 84 -11.42 -3.29 27.67
N GLU A 85 -10.38 -3.13 28.49
CA GLU A 85 -9.50 -1.96 28.45
C GLU A 85 -8.69 -1.92 27.15
N ILE A 86 -8.20 -3.07 26.69
CA ILE A 86 -7.47 -3.17 25.41
C ILE A 86 -8.46 -3.26 24.26
N THR A 87 -9.43 -4.18 24.30
CA THR A 87 -10.27 -4.47 23.12
C THR A 87 -11.17 -3.31 22.68
N LYS A 88 -11.44 -2.33 23.57
CA LYS A 88 -12.24 -1.14 23.25
C LYS A 88 -11.41 0.10 22.93
N LYS A 89 -10.07 0.05 23.00
CA LYS A 89 -9.23 1.18 22.57
C LYS A 89 -9.41 1.41 21.06
N TRP A 90 -9.49 2.67 20.66
CA TRP A 90 -9.74 3.07 19.27
C TRP A 90 -8.68 2.57 18.29
N ASN A 91 -7.45 2.37 18.79
CA ASN A 91 -6.30 1.87 18.04
C ASN A 91 -5.95 0.42 18.38
N ALA A 92 -6.86 -0.33 19.01
CA ALA A 92 -6.63 -1.75 19.30
C ALA A 92 -6.80 -2.64 18.06
N ALA A 93 -7.47 -2.14 17.03
CA ALA A 93 -7.42 -2.66 15.67
C ALA A 93 -6.61 -1.69 14.81
N PHE A 94 -6.05 -2.16 13.71
CA PHE A 94 -5.24 -1.34 12.81
C PHE A 94 -6.05 -0.17 12.24
N PRO A 95 -5.73 1.10 12.58
CA PRO A 95 -6.51 2.26 12.13
C PRO A 95 -6.32 2.62 10.65
N GLY A 96 -5.28 2.07 10.01
CA GLY A 96 -4.88 2.48 8.67
C GLY A 96 -4.02 3.74 8.64
N PHE A 97 -4.20 4.55 7.60
CA PHE A 97 -3.40 5.73 7.28
C PHE A 97 -4.30 6.87 6.81
N GLN A 98 -3.85 8.12 6.92
CA GLN A 98 -4.61 9.27 6.44
C GLN A 98 -4.56 9.33 4.89
N ASP A 99 -5.71 9.29 4.23
CA ASP A 99 -5.82 9.14 2.77
C ASP A 99 -5.26 10.31 1.93
N ASN A 100 -5.10 11.51 2.49
CA ASN A 100 -4.63 12.71 1.79
C ASN A 100 -3.17 13.04 2.06
N THR A 101 -2.65 12.75 3.26
CA THR A 101 -1.28 13.08 3.66
C THR A 101 -0.34 11.87 3.69
N GLU A 102 -0.88 10.66 3.85
CA GLU A 102 -0.14 9.39 3.89
C GLU A 102 -0.52 8.49 2.69
N THR A 103 -0.80 9.12 1.54
CA THR A 103 -1.36 8.52 0.31
C THR A 103 -0.66 7.23 -0.13
N GLU A 104 0.68 7.16 -0.13
CA GLU A 104 1.41 5.97 -0.57
C GLU A 104 1.15 4.76 0.36
N TYR A 105 1.14 4.99 1.67
CA TYR A 105 0.86 3.97 2.68
C TYR A 105 -0.61 3.53 2.65
N TRP A 106 -1.53 4.50 2.58
CA TRP A 106 -2.96 4.25 2.46
C TRP A 106 -3.29 3.45 1.19
N SER A 107 -2.68 3.81 0.06
CA SER A 107 -2.84 3.12 -1.21
C SER A 107 -2.36 1.67 -1.13
N LEU A 108 -1.21 1.42 -0.50
CA LEU A 108 -0.68 0.07 -0.32
C LEU A 108 -1.60 -0.80 0.56
N VAL A 109 -2.03 -0.28 1.71
CA VAL A 109 -2.95 -1.02 2.61
C VAL A 109 -4.28 -1.32 1.91
N THR A 110 -4.83 -0.36 1.17
CA THR A 110 -6.06 -0.54 0.42
C THR A 110 -5.89 -1.63 -0.65
N PHE A 111 -4.72 -1.70 -1.30
CA PHE A 111 -4.40 -2.79 -2.23
C PHE A 111 -4.31 -4.15 -1.52
N LEU A 112 -3.64 -4.22 -0.37
CA LEU A 112 -3.53 -5.45 0.42
C LEU A 112 -4.93 -5.95 0.85
N GLN A 113 -5.78 -5.06 1.36
CA GLN A 113 -7.16 -5.36 1.72
C GLN A 113 -7.98 -5.87 0.52
N LYS A 114 -7.93 -5.16 -0.62
CA LYS A 114 -8.63 -5.55 -1.86
C LYS A 114 -8.18 -6.92 -2.39
N THR A 115 -6.95 -7.32 -2.13
CA THR A 115 -6.39 -8.60 -2.58
C THR A 115 -6.51 -9.72 -1.54
N GLY A 116 -7.17 -9.44 -0.40
CA GLY A 116 -7.36 -10.40 0.67
C GLY A 116 -6.11 -10.69 1.51
N ARG A 117 -5.05 -9.89 1.37
CA ARG A 117 -3.82 -10.03 2.14
C ARG A 117 -3.97 -9.31 3.47
N TRP A 118 -3.48 -9.91 4.54
CA TRP A 118 -3.55 -9.37 5.90
C TRP A 118 -4.99 -9.12 6.40
N ASN A 119 -5.98 -9.85 5.88
CA ASN A 119 -7.39 -9.66 6.25
C ASN A 119 -7.66 -9.85 7.75
N ASP A 120 -6.91 -10.71 8.43
CA ASP A 120 -7.04 -10.93 9.87
C ASP A 120 -6.60 -9.71 10.70
N VAL A 121 -5.82 -8.80 10.11
CA VAL A 121 -5.31 -7.57 10.76
C VAL A 121 -6.02 -6.33 10.24
N ILE A 122 -6.12 -6.19 8.92
CA ILE A 122 -6.73 -5.03 8.27
C ILE A 122 -8.26 -5.08 8.40
N GLY A 123 -8.85 -6.28 8.41
CA GLY A 123 -10.30 -6.47 8.40
C GLY A 123 -10.89 -6.34 6.99
N ASP A 124 -11.77 -7.29 6.64
CA ASP A 124 -12.52 -7.22 5.39
C ASP A 124 -13.52 -6.06 5.46
N HIS A 125 -13.51 -5.19 4.45
CA HIS A 125 -14.31 -3.95 4.38
C HIS A 125 -14.11 -2.92 5.50
N ALA A 126 -13.05 -3.03 6.31
CA ALA A 126 -12.74 -2.02 7.32
C ALA A 126 -12.36 -0.68 6.67
N ASP A 127 -12.79 0.43 7.26
CA ASP A 127 -12.31 1.74 6.87
C ASP A 127 -10.89 1.94 7.41
N VAL A 128 -9.92 1.93 6.50
CA VAL A 128 -8.49 2.15 6.79
C VAL A 128 -8.08 3.61 6.59
N ASN A 129 -9.03 4.54 6.52
CA ASN A 129 -8.75 5.97 6.56
C ASN A 129 -8.63 6.43 8.01
N ALA A 130 -7.39 6.54 8.48
CA ALA A 130 -7.13 7.02 9.83
C ALA A 130 -7.58 8.50 9.97
N PRO A 131 -8.13 8.89 11.13
CA PRO A 131 -8.59 10.26 11.36
C PRO A 131 -7.44 11.29 11.45
N SER A 132 -6.19 10.82 11.56
CA SER A 132 -4.98 11.62 11.64
C SER A 132 -3.80 10.87 11.03
N GLU A 133 -2.68 11.55 10.81
CA GLU A 133 -1.41 10.93 10.44
C GLU A 133 -0.95 9.93 11.51
N MET A 134 -0.45 8.77 11.07
CA MET A 134 -0.10 7.65 11.93
C MET A 134 1.36 7.19 11.79
N VAL A 135 2.06 7.54 10.72
CA VAL A 135 3.43 7.09 10.42
C VAL A 135 4.40 7.39 11.57
N GLU A 136 4.31 8.57 12.19
CA GLU A 136 5.18 8.91 13.33
C GLU A 136 4.95 7.97 14.52
N ARG A 137 3.67 7.67 14.81
CA ARG A 137 3.28 6.75 15.88
C ARG A 137 3.79 5.36 15.62
N TYR A 138 3.54 4.85 14.42
CA TYR A 138 3.99 3.54 13.97
C TYR A 138 5.52 3.39 14.02
N SER A 139 6.25 4.43 13.62
CA SER A 139 7.71 4.47 13.68
C SER A 139 8.26 4.32 15.10
N LYS A 140 7.50 4.71 16.13
CA LYS A 140 7.83 4.50 17.54
C LYS A 140 7.40 3.11 18.04
N MET A 141 6.27 2.59 17.55
CA MET A 141 5.75 1.26 17.91
C MET A 141 6.69 0.14 17.47
N ILE A 142 7.21 0.19 16.24
CA ILE A 142 8.06 -0.86 15.65
C ILE A 142 9.29 -1.20 16.50
N PRO A 143 10.17 -0.25 16.87
CA PRO A 143 11.35 -0.58 17.68
C PRO A 143 10.97 -1.05 19.08
N LEU A 144 9.89 -0.54 19.66
CA LEU A 144 9.40 -0.97 20.97
C LEU A 144 8.93 -2.43 20.91
N TRP A 145 8.11 -2.78 19.93
CA TRP A 145 7.67 -4.16 19.68
C TRP A 145 8.84 -5.10 19.42
N LYS A 146 9.83 -4.69 18.61
CA LYS A 146 11.06 -5.47 18.39
C LYS A 146 11.84 -5.71 19.67
N SER A 147 11.86 -4.74 20.60
CA SER A 147 12.52 -4.89 21.90
C SER A 147 11.85 -5.92 22.81
N TYR A 148 10.56 -6.19 22.59
CA TYR A 148 9.80 -7.24 23.29
C TYR A 148 9.97 -8.63 22.67
N GLY A 149 10.77 -8.76 21.61
CA GLY A 149 11.02 -10.02 20.91
C GLY A 149 10.37 -10.12 19.53
N GLY A 150 9.61 -9.09 19.11
CA GLY A 150 8.97 -9.05 17.80
C GLY A 150 7.99 -10.20 17.58
N ASP A 151 8.01 -10.77 16.38
CA ASP A 151 7.21 -11.92 15.93
C ASP A 151 7.51 -13.21 16.70
N LYS A 152 8.62 -13.26 17.44
CA LYS A 152 9.08 -14.48 18.15
C LYS A 152 8.46 -14.65 19.53
N GLN A 153 7.85 -13.62 20.09
CA GLN A 153 7.33 -13.64 21.46
C GLN A 153 5.91 -13.05 21.51
N PRO A 154 4.94 -13.75 22.13
CA PRO A 154 3.62 -13.17 22.35
C PRO A 154 3.72 -11.99 23.31
N LEU A 155 3.00 -10.91 23.02
CA LEU A 155 2.97 -9.73 23.86
C LEU A 155 2.25 -10.01 25.20
N THR A 156 2.76 -9.44 26.28
CA THR A 156 2.02 -9.35 27.54
C THR A 156 1.00 -8.21 27.49
N ARG A 157 0.08 -8.20 28.45
CA ARG A 157 -0.91 -7.13 28.62
C ARG A 157 -0.27 -5.74 28.68
N GLU A 158 0.76 -5.60 29.50
CA GLU A 158 1.48 -4.35 29.73
C GLU A 158 2.20 -3.88 28.46
N GLN A 159 2.74 -4.82 27.69
CA GLN A 159 3.41 -4.52 26.41
C GLN A 159 2.41 -4.05 25.35
N VAL A 160 1.23 -4.66 25.26
CA VAL A 160 0.15 -4.20 24.38
C VAL A 160 -0.29 -2.80 24.77
N LEU A 161 -0.55 -2.54 26.06
CA LEU A 161 -0.89 -1.20 26.53
C LEU A 161 0.20 -0.18 26.20
N ALA A 162 1.47 -0.50 26.45
CA ALA A 162 2.59 0.38 26.13
C ALA A 162 2.67 0.71 24.63
N LEU A 163 2.38 -0.23 23.74
CA LEU A 163 2.31 0.01 22.29
C LEU A 163 1.11 0.90 21.91
N LEU A 164 -0.05 0.65 22.52
CA LEU A 164 -1.29 1.38 22.23
C LEU A 164 -1.32 2.79 22.85
N ASP A 165 -0.44 3.10 23.80
CA ASP A 165 -0.38 4.39 24.50
C ASP A 165 0.73 5.33 23.99
N ILE A 166 1.53 4.90 23.00
CA ILE A 166 2.40 5.79 22.20
C ILE A 166 1.56 6.86 21.53
#